data_AF-A0A355EVR8-F1
#
_entry.id   AF-A0A355EVR8-F1
#
_cell.length_a   1.000
_cell.length_b   1.000
_cell.length_c   1.000
_cell.angle_alpha   90.00
_cell.angle_beta   90.00
_cell.angle_gamma   90.00
#
_symmetry.space_group_name_H-M   'P 1'
#
loop_
_entity.id
_entity.type
_entity.pdbx_description
1 polymer ?
#
loop_
_entity_poly.entity_id
_entity_poly.type
_entity_poly.pdbx_seq_one_letter_code
_entity_poly.pdbx_strand_id
1 'polypeptide(L)'
;MSDRSRIVTPPPATGLTRRSFLRSACTAVGMTSLASTVFDLRRIAAAATLPGDYKALVCVFQYGGNDSNNLLVPRGTDYTAYAAARSNLALSQASLLPVTPLSGAGGRQWGLHPSLTGVRNLFNQQRIALVANVGPLVAPVTRAEYLAGTAALPPQLFSHSDQTVHWQTSLPDQPVRTGWGGRVADLLHTLNGTSEVSMSMSLAGNNTYQVGQAITQYQLSPDGAIGLGWYYDGNEWNHPPSIAVRQLMAQSYGNLFQTGYRNTFQRALDQDRLLSAALNGAPALTTVFPDTDLGRQLRMIARIISIRETLGLRRQ
;
A
#
# COMPACT_ATOMS: atom_id res chain seq x y z
N MET A 1 -12.39 61.20 -51.50
CA MET A 1 -12.56 61.20 -50.03
C MET A 1 -12.02 59.88 -49.50
N SER A 2 -11.20 59.99 -48.46
CA SER A 2 -10.34 58.96 -47.86
C SER A 2 -11.09 57.75 -47.31
N ASP A 3 -10.62 56.54 -47.62
CA ASP A 3 -10.76 55.41 -46.69
C ASP A 3 -9.45 54.59 -46.65
N ARG A 4 -8.87 54.48 -45.44
CA ARG A 4 -7.64 53.76 -45.14
C ARG A 4 -8.04 52.48 -44.42
N SER A 5 -8.08 51.35 -45.12
CA SER A 5 -8.20 50.03 -44.48
C SER A 5 -6.83 49.50 -44.08
N ARG A 6 -6.69 49.19 -42.79
CA ARG A 6 -5.46 48.77 -42.11
C ARG A 6 -5.05 47.37 -42.55
N ILE A 7 -3.77 47.21 -42.89
CA ILE A 7 -3.11 45.90 -43.01
C ILE A 7 -3.02 45.31 -41.60
N VAL A 8 -3.68 44.17 -41.37
CA VAL A 8 -3.51 43.36 -40.16
C VAL A 8 -2.28 42.48 -40.36
N THR A 9 -1.20 42.79 -39.63
CA THR A 9 -0.04 41.90 -39.55
C THR A 9 -0.37 40.71 -38.63
N PRO A 10 -0.06 39.46 -39.02
CA PRO A 10 -0.23 38.30 -38.15
C PRO A 10 0.66 38.40 -36.90
N PRO A 11 0.23 37.84 -35.74
CA PRO A 11 1.05 37.86 -34.54
C PRO A 11 2.35 37.09 -34.76
N PRO A 12 3.48 37.52 -34.18
CA PRO A 12 4.76 36.84 -34.34
C PRO A 12 4.67 35.43 -33.79
N ALA A 13 5.22 34.46 -34.53
CA ALA A 13 5.36 33.08 -34.07
C ALA A 13 6.10 33.07 -32.72
N THR A 14 5.46 32.53 -31.68
CA THR A 14 6.06 32.37 -30.36
C THR A 14 7.19 31.33 -30.45
N GLY A 15 8.40 31.80 -30.75
CA GLY A 15 9.58 30.96 -30.77
C GLY A 15 9.78 30.26 -29.43
N LEU A 16 10.12 28.97 -29.47
CA LEU A 16 10.50 28.18 -28.30
C LEU A 16 11.59 28.91 -27.52
N THR A 17 11.24 29.48 -26.37
CA THR A 17 12.20 30.18 -25.52
C THR A 17 13.10 29.14 -24.84
N ARG A 18 14.38 29.46 -24.60
CA ARG A 18 15.31 28.58 -23.85
C ARG A 18 14.71 28.07 -22.53
N ARG A 19 13.92 28.90 -21.85
CA ARG A 19 13.21 28.54 -20.61
C ARG A 19 12.10 27.51 -20.85
N SER A 20 11.34 27.62 -21.95
CA SER A 20 10.34 26.62 -22.33
C SER A 20 11.00 25.29 -22.72
N PHE A 21 12.10 25.33 -23.47
CA PHE A 21 12.86 24.14 -23.86
C PHE A 21 13.46 23.41 -22.65
N LEU A 22 14.07 24.13 -21.71
CA LEU A 22 14.64 23.53 -20.49
C LEU A 22 13.56 22.94 -19.58
N ARG A 23 12.39 23.59 -19.47
CA ARG A 23 11.24 23.00 -18.74
C ARG A 23 10.74 21.72 -19.43
N SER A 24 10.61 21.73 -20.75
CA SER A 24 10.21 20.55 -21.53
C SER A 24 11.23 19.41 -21.46
N ALA A 25 12.53 19.73 -21.44
CA ALA A 25 13.59 18.73 -21.31
C ALA A 25 13.62 18.10 -19.91
N CYS A 26 13.51 18.90 -18.83
CA CYS A 26 13.47 18.37 -17.47
C CYS A 26 12.20 17.55 -17.19
N THR A 27 11.05 17.96 -17.74
CA THR A 27 9.81 17.19 -17.66
C THR A 27 9.87 15.91 -18.48
N ALA A 28 10.51 15.93 -19.66
CA ALA A 28 10.73 14.72 -20.46
C ALA A 28 11.63 13.71 -19.74
N VAL A 29 12.72 14.14 -19.11
CA VAL A 29 13.63 13.24 -18.37
C VAL A 29 12.95 12.65 -17.13
N GLY A 30 12.18 13.46 -16.37
CA GLY A 30 11.41 12.97 -15.22
C GLY A 30 10.22 12.07 -15.60
N MET A 31 9.58 12.32 -16.73
CA MET A 31 8.54 11.42 -17.26
C MET A 31 9.13 10.14 -17.83
N THR A 32 10.38 10.13 -18.30
CA THR A 32 11.01 8.91 -18.84
C THR A 32 11.30 7.90 -17.73
N SER A 33 11.68 8.33 -16.52
CA SER A 33 11.92 7.42 -15.38
C SER A 33 10.63 6.88 -14.75
N LEU A 34 9.57 7.68 -14.70
CA LEU A 34 8.23 7.22 -14.30
C LEU A 34 7.59 6.34 -15.37
N ALA A 35 7.76 6.68 -16.64
CA ALA A 35 7.31 5.83 -17.73
C ALA A 35 8.10 4.51 -17.74
N SER A 36 9.43 4.52 -17.55
CA SER A 36 10.23 3.29 -17.53
C SER A 36 9.82 2.38 -16.37
N THR A 37 9.59 2.91 -15.16
CA THR A 37 9.10 2.10 -14.04
C THR A 37 7.69 1.54 -14.28
N VAL A 38 6.77 2.32 -14.85
CA VAL A 38 5.43 1.82 -15.23
C VAL A 38 5.51 0.79 -16.37
N PHE A 39 6.37 1.00 -17.36
CA PHE A 39 6.61 0.07 -18.46
C PHE A 39 7.28 -1.21 -17.96
N ASP A 40 8.22 -1.12 -17.03
CA ASP A 40 8.89 -2.26 -16.42
C ASP A 40 7.91 -3.04 -15.53
N LEU A 41 7.06 -2.36 -14.76
CA LEU A 41 5.97 -3.01 -14.01
C LEU A 41 4.99 -3.71 -14.96
N ARG A 42 4.61 -3.07 -16.08
CA ARG A 42 3.74 -3.67 -17.11
C ARG A 42 4.43 -4.82 -17.86
N ARG A 43 5.76 -4.76 -18.06
CA ARG A 43 6.54 -5.84 -18.67
C ARG A 43 6.75 -7.01 -17.72
N ILE A 44 7.01 -6.75 -16.44
CA ILE A 44 7.04 -7.77 -15.38
C ILE A 44 5.65 -8.40 -15.25
N ALA A 45 4.58 -7.61 -15.33
CA ALA A 45 3.21 -8.11 -15.37
C ALA A 45 2.94 -8.96 -16.63
N ALA A 46 3.44 -8.56 -17.80
CA ALA A 46 3.31 -9.34 -19.03
C ALA A 46 4.18 -10.63 -19.01
N ALA A 47 5.32 -10.62 -18.32
CA ALA A 47 6.19 -11.79 -18.14
C ALA A 47 5.67 -12.77 -17.07
N ALA A 48 4.74 -12.34 -16.23
CA ALA A 48 4.12 -13.12 -15.16
C ALA A 48 3.08 -14.17 -15.62
N THR A 49 2.94 -14.39 -16.94
CA THR A 49 1.96 -15.34 -17.48
C THR A 49 2.41 -16.81 -17.39
N LEU A 50 3.46 -17.11 -16.63
CA LEU A 50 3.92 -18.49 -16.41
C LEU A 50 3.01 -19.21 -15.38
N PRO A 51 2.62 -20.48 -15.62
CA PRO A 51 1.95 -21.29 -14.62
C PRO A 51 2.76 -21.34 -13.31
N GLY A 52 2.12 -21.05 -12.17
CA GLY A 52 2.76 -21.10 -10.84
C GLY A 52 3.36 -19.78 -10.33
N ASP A 53 3.30 -18.68 -11.09
CA ASP A 53 3.80 -17.38 -10.64
C ASP A 53 2.80 -16.64 -9.74
N TYR A 54 2.50 -17.17 -8.55
CA TYR A 54 1.74 -16.44 -7.54
C TYR A 54 2.64 -15.48 -6.75
N LYS A 55 2.16 -14.26 -6.52
CA LYS A 55 2.80 -13.26 -5.64
C LYS A 55 1.75 -12.60 -4.76
N ALA A 56 2.05 -12.51 -3.48
CA ALA A 56 1.27 -11.75 -2.49
C ALA A 56 2.13 -10.73 -1.77
N LEU A 57 1.59 -9.53 -1.55
CA LEU A 57 2.19 -8.50 -0.73
C LEU A 57 1.40 -8.33 0.57
N VAL A 58 1.99 -8.77 1.68
CA VAL A 58 1.43 -8.54 3.02
C VAL A 58 2.03 -7.28 3.61
N CYS A 59 1.21 -6.24 3.77
CA CYS A 59 1.61 -5.00 4.43
C CYS A 59 1.16 -5.00 5.90
N VAL A 60 2.11 -4.95 6.83
CA VAL A 60 1.83 -4.78 8.26
C VAL A 60 2.17 -3.34 8.64
N PHE A 61 1.15 -2.55 8.94
CA PHE A 61 1.30 -1.17 9.37
C PHE A 61 0.98 -1.02 10.86
N GLN A 62 1.98 -0.63 11.66
CA GLN A 62 1.89 -0.65 13.12
C GLN A 62 1.32 0.66 13.74
N TYR A 63 0.86 1.62 12.94
CA TYR A 63 0.24 2.88 13.41
C TYR A 63 0.98 3.59 14.57
N GLY A 64 2.32 3.60 14.53
CA GLY A 64 3.16 4.20 15.57
C GLY A 64 3.55 3.28 16.73
N GLY A 65 3.07 2.04 16.77
CA GLY A 65 3.42 1.03 17.78
C GLY A 65 4.84 0.46 17.65
N ASN A 66 5.66 0.96 16.72
CA ASN A 66 7.04 0.55 16.54
C ASN A 66 8.00 1.70 16.85
N ASP A 67 8.75 1.55 17.94
CA ASP A 67 9.91 2.39 18.20
C ASP A 67 11.09 1.92 17.32
N SER A 68 11.13 2.42 16.09
CA SER A 68 12.14 2.04 15.10
C SER A 68 13.58 2.29 15.55
N ASN A 69 13.80 3.27 16.44
CA ASN A 69 15.11 3.57 17.01
C ASN A 69 15.58 2.52 18.01
N ASN A 70 14.66 1.77 18.64
CA ASN A 70 14.99 0.61 19.47
C ASN A 70 14.82 -0.72 18.71
N LEU A 71 14.24 -0.72 17.51
CA LEU A 71 14.19 -1.89 16.62
C LEU A 71 15.56 -2.18 16.00
N LEU A 72 16.18 -1.18 15.38
CA LEU A 72 17.48 -1.27 14.71
C LEU A 72 18.44 -0.23 15.29
N VAL A 73 19.42 -0.71 16.04
CA VAL A 73 20.30 0.11 16.88
C VAL A 73 21.74 0.03 16.38
N PRO A 74 22.49 1.15 16.30
CA PRO A 74 23.92 1.09 16.04
C PRO A 74 24.64 0.38 17.20
N ARG A 75 25.50 -0.60 16.88
CA ARG A 75 26.29 -1.38 17.86
C ARG A 75 27.77 -1.02 17.89
N GLY A 76 28.26 -0.23 16.94
CA GLY A 76 29.66 0.14 16.82
C GLY A 76 29.98 1.46 17.53
N THR A 77 30.86 2.26 16.91
CA THR A 77 31.27 3.60 17.38
C THR A 77 30.09 4.54 17.63
N ASP A 78 29.00 4.38 16.88
CA ASP A 78 27.82 5.24 16.94
C ASP A 78 26.89 4.91 18.14
N TYR A 79 27.14 3.82 18.89
CA TYR A 79 26.29 3.41 20.00
C TYR A 79 26.23 4.47 21.11
N THR A 80 27.34 5.12 21.45
CA THR A 80 27.36 6.16 22.51
C THR A 80 26.46 7.33 22.16
N ALA A 81 26.40 7.74 20.89
CA ALA A 81 25.51 8.81 20.43
C ALA A 81 24.04 8.38 20.53
N TYR A 82 23.73 7.13 20.15
CA TYR A 82 22.40 6.55 20.36
C TYR A 82 22.02 6.54 21.85
N ALA A 83 22.89 6.03 22.72
CA ALA A 83 22.62 5.93 24.15
C ALA A 83 22.39 7.31 24.79
N ALA A 84 23.19 8.32 24.41
CA ALA A 84 23.00 9.69 24.87
C ALA A 84 21.68 10.30 24.36
N ALA A 85 21.30 10.05 23.10
CA ALA A 85 20.05 10.57 22.53
C ALA A 85 18.80 9.89 23.12
N ARG A 86 18.92 8.63 23.55
CA ARG A 86 17.80 7.83 24.09
C ARG A 86 17.70 7.85 25.60
N SER A 87 18.76 8.26 26.30
CA SER A 87 18.81 8.35 27.77
C SER A 87 18.36 7.03 28.42
N ASN A 88 17.36 7.07 29.29
CA ASN A 88 16.81 5.91 29.99
C ASN A 88 16.07 4.90 29.08
N LEU A 89 15.81 5.24 27.81
CA LEU A 89 15.21 4.34 26.82
C LEU A 89 16.26 3.57 26.00
N ALA A 90 17.55 3.82 26.22
CA ALA A 90 18.63 3.15 25.51
C ALA A 90 18.69 1.67 25.90
N LEU A 91 18.78 0.78 24.91
CA LEU A 91 19.03 -0.63 25.13
C LEU A 91 20.52 -0.86 25.40
N SER A 92 20.85 -1.74 26.35
CA SER A 92 22.23 -2.15 26.60
C SER A 92 22.89 -2.72 25.33
N GLN A 93 24.08 -2.23 24.97
CA GLN A 93 24.82 -2.68 23.78
C GLN A 93 25.03 -4.20 23.74
N ALA A 94 25.18 -4.81 24.92
CA ALA A 94 25.39 -6.25 25.09
C ALA A 94 24.12 -7.08 24.87
N SER A 95 22.93 -6.51 25.05
CA SER A 95 21.67 -7.23 24.82
C SER A 95 21.23 -7.23 23.34
N LEU A 96 21.71 -6.26 22.57
CA LEU A 96 21.39 -6.14 21.15
C LEU A 96 21.83 -7.37 20.36
N LEU A 97 20.97 -7.82 19.46
CA LEU A 97 21.22 -8.97 18.59
C LEU A 97 22.02 -8.54 17.35
N PRO A 98 23.32 -8.90 17.20
CA PRO A 98 24.10 -8.49 16.04
C PRO A 98 23.47 -8.91 14.71
N VAL A 99 23.45 -7.99 13.75
CA VAL A 99 23.14 -8.23 12.34
C VAL A 99 24.25 -7.67 11.47
N THR A 100 24.63 -8.42 10.43
CA THR A 100 25.69 -8.03 9.48
C THR A 100 25.08 -7.88 8.09
N PRO A 101 24.73 -6.64 7.66
CA PRO A 101 24.13 -6.41 6.36
C PRO A 101 25.06 -6.77 5.20
N LEU A 102 24.49 -7.34 4.14
CA LEU A 102 25.22 -7.66 2.90
C LEU A 102 25.71 -6.39 2.17
N SER A 103 24.97 -5.30 2.30
CA SER A 103 25.24 -4.01 1.67
C SER A 103 24.64 -2.87 2.48
N GLY A 104 25.04 -1.63 2.19
CA GLY A 104 24.39 -0.44 2.76
C GLY A 104 24.71 -0.15 4.23
N ALA A 105 25.57 -0.96 4.87
CA ALA A 105 26.01 -0.72 6.24
C ALA A 105 26.93 0.51 6.37
N GLY A 106 27.65 0.89 5.30
CA GLY A 106 28.59 2.01 5.32
C GLY A 106 29.68 1.87 6.40
N GLY A 107 30.09 0.63 6.70
CA GLY A 107 31.02 0.32 7.80
C GLY A 107 30.39 0.30 9.21
N ARG A 108 29.10 0.64 9.35
CA ARG A 108 28.41 0.61 10.64
C ARG A 108 28.05 -0.82 11.05
N GLN A 109 28.14 -1.05 12.35
CA GLN A 109 27.63 -2.26 12.99
C GLN A 109 26.23 -2.00 13.51
N TRP A 110 25.33 -2.96 13.30
CA TRP A 110 23.93 -2.86 13.67
C TRP A 110 23.50 -4.00 14.58
N GLY A 111 22.47 -3.76 15.36
CA GLY A 111 21.83 -4.72 16.24
C GLY A 111 20.33 -4.59 16.22
N LEU A 112 19.63 -5.72 16.27
CA LEU A 112 18.19 -5.75 16.48
C LEU A 112 17.86 -5.77 17.98
N HIS A 113 16.64 -5.32 18.31
CA HIS A 113 16.06 -5.47 19.63
C HIS A 113 16.16 -6.93 20.16
N PRO A 114 16.45 -7.18 21.45
CA PRO A 114 16.61 -8.53 22.01
C PRO A 114 15.45 -9.50 21.74
N SER A 115 14.21 -8.99 21.71
CA SER A 115 13.00 -9.77 21.44
C SER A 115 12.82 -10.20 19.97
N LEU A 116 13.63 -9.67 19.04
CA LEU A 116 13.49 -9.91 17.60
C LEU A 116 14.36 -11.08 17.11
N THR A 117 14.48 -12.15 17.89
CA THR A 117 15.26 -13.35 17.53
C THR A 117 14.78 -13.98 16.23
N GLY A 118 13.46 -14.06 16.00
CA GLY A 118 12.88 -14.57 14.76
C GLY A 118 13.25 -13.72 13.53
N VAL A 119 13.17 -12.39 13.65
CA VAL A 119 13.58 -11.45 12.58
C VAL A 119 15.09 -11.57 12.32
N ARG A 120 15.91 -11.68 13.37
CA ARG A 120 17.35 -11.91 13.24
C ARG A 120 17.65 -13.20 12.48
N ASN A 121 16.94 -14.28 12.77
CA ASN A 121 17.11 -15.56 12.07
C ASN A 121 16.78 -15.42 10.58
N LEU A 122 15.67 -14.75 10.24
CA LEU A 122 15.31 -14.48 8.85
C LEU A 122 16.32 -13.57 8.15
N PHE A 123 16.88 -12.58 8.84
CA PHE A 123 17.95 -11.74 8.32
C PHE A 123 19.21 -12.55 8.01
N ASN A 124 19.64 -13.42 8.93
CA ASN A 124 20.79 -14.31 8.72
C ASN A 124 20.58 -15.29 7.55
N GLN A 125 19.32 -15.66 7.29
CA GLN A 125 18.91 -16.45 6.13
C GLN A 125 18.78 -15.62 4.84
N GLN A 126 19.10 -14.31 4.87
CA GLN A 126 18.96 -13.39 3.74
C GLN A 126 17.51 -13.23 3.24
N ARG A 127 16.53 -13.41 4.13
CA ARG A 127 15.08 -13.32 3.83
C ARG A 127 14.44 -12.02 4.29
N ILE A 128 15.21 -11.10 4.87
CA ILE A 128 14.76 -9.77 5.30
C ILE A 128 15.75 -8.72 4.83
N ALA A 129 15.21 -7.62 4.32
CA ALA A 129 15.94 -6.37 4.14
C ALA A 129 15.42 -5.35 5.16
N LEU A 130 16.35 -4.60 5.77
CA LEU A 130 16.04 -3.49 6.66
C LEU A 130 16.37 -2.20 5.90
N VAL A 131 15.40 -1.29 5.79
CA VAL A 131 15.58 0.00 5.14
C VAL A 131 15.49 1.08 6.20
N ALA A 132 16.62 1.73 6.48
CA ALA A 132 16.73 2.81 7.45
C ALA A 132 16.65 4.18 6.76
N ASN A 133 16.44 5.23 7.56
CA ASN A 133 16.38 6.63 7.08
C ASN A 133 15.30 6.86 6.01
N VAL A 134 14.15 6.20 6.18
CA VAL A 134 13.00 6.34 5.30
C VAL A 134 11.99 7.31 5.91
N GLY A 135 11.38 8.13 5.06
CA GLY A 135 10.37 9.10 5.45
C GLY A 135 9.74 9.73 4.22
N PRO A 136 8.54 10.30 4.34
CA PRO A 136 7.94 11.05 3.25
C PRO A 136 8.80 12.27 2.93
N LEU A 137 9.05 12.48 1.65
CA LEU A 137 9.80 13.62 1.12
C LEU A 137 9.06 14.15 -0.10
N VAL A 138 9.06 15.47 -0.27
CA VAL A 138 8.61 16.13 -1.52
C VAL A 138 9.79 16.38 -2.47
N ALA A 139 11.00 16.46 -1.92
CA ALA A 139 12.27 16.58 -2.64
C ALA A 139 13.41 16.06 -1.75
N PRO A 140 14.61 15.78 -2.29
CA PRO A 140 15.80 15.55 -1.47
C PRO A 140 16.06 16.74 -0.53
N VAL A 141 16.36 16.48 0.73
CA VAL A 141 16.60 17.50 1.76
C VAL A 141 17.85 17.17 2.56
N THR A 142 18.69 18.17 2.79
CA THR A 142 19.82 18.11 3.71
C THR A 142 19.45 18.68 5.09
N ARG A 143 20.20 18.31 6.12
CA ARG A 143 20.03 18.87 7.47
C ARG A 143 20.22 20.40 7.49
N ALA A 144 21.16 20.92 6.69
CA ALA A 144 21.43 22.35 6.63
C ALA A 144 20.24 23.14 6.06
N GLU A 145 19.63 22.66 4.97
CA GLU A 145 18.44 23.27 4.37
C GLU A 145 17.22 23.20 5.32
N TYR A 146 17.06 22.06 6.00
CA TYR A 146 16.02 21.92 7.02
C TYR A 146 16.18 22.95 8.14
N LEU A 147 17.38 23.09 8.70
CA LEU A 147 17.66 24.04 9.78
C LEU A 147 17.58 25.50 9.33
N ALA A 148 17.92 25.78 8.07
CA ALA A 148 17.79 27.11 7.47
C ALA A 148 16.34 27.46 7.08
N GLY A 149 15.40 26.51 7.16
CA GLY A 149 14.02 26.71 6.75
C GLY A 149 13.82 26.88 5.24
N THR A 150 14.78 26.42 4.43
CA THR A 150 14.76 26.57 2.96
C THR A 150 14.33 25.31 2.23
N ALA A 151 14.26 24.18 2.94
CA ALA A 151 13.85 22.89 2.39
C ALA A 151 12.38 22.87 1.98
N ALA A 152 12.08 22.24 0.84
CA ALA A 152 10.73 21.80 0.53
C ALA A 152 10.40 20.57 1.38
N LEU A 153 9.40 20.68 2.26
CA LEU A 153 9.01 19.63 3.19
C LEU A 153 7.57 19.19 2.94
N PRO A 154 7.21 17.94 3.26
CA PRO A 154 5.82 17.52 3.30
C PRO A 154 4.99 18.45 4.21
N PRO A 155 3.74 18.77 3.82
CA PRO A 155 2.85 19.53 4.67
C PRO A 155 2.56 18.76 5.97
N GLN A 156 2.31 19.49 7.05
CA GLN A 156 2.00 18.93 8.37
C GLN A 156 3.06 17.92 8.84
N LEU A 157 4.34 18.31 8.73
CA LEU A 157 5.42 17.55 9.35
C LEU A 157 5.14 17.39 10.85
N PHE A 158 5.42 16.20 11.39
CA PHE A 158 5.14 15.79 12.78
C PHE A 158 3.68 15.46 13.12
N SER A 159 2.72 15.71 12.22
CA SER A 159 1.34 15.24 12.41
C SER A 159 1.22 13.75 12.09
N HIS A 160 0.92 12.92 13.10
CA HIS A 160 0.82 11.47 12.92
C HIS A 160 -0.18 11.05 11.84
N SER A 161 -1.35 11.69 11.80
CA SER A 161 -2.40 11.39 10.82
C SER A 161 -1.96 11.77 9.40
N ASP A 162 -1.41 12.96 9.22
CA ASP A 162 -0.99 13.43 7.90
C ASP A 162 0.21 12.63 7.39
N GLN A 163 1.21 12.37 8.24
CA GLN A 163 2.37 11.56 7.89
C GLN A 163 1.98 10.11 7.53
N THR A 164 0.99 9.53 8.21
CA THR A 164 0.44 8.22 7.84
C THR A 164 -0.13 8.25 6.43
N VAL A 165 -0.92 9.28 6.10
CA VAL A 165 -1.49 9.42 4.75
C VAL A 165 -0.40 9.65 3.70
N HIS A 166 0.63 10.44 4.00
CA HIS A 166 1.78 10.63 3.10
C HIS A 166 2.51 9.32 2.81
N TRP A 167 2.69 8.47 3.81
CA TRP A 167 3.26 7.12 3.65
C TRP A 167 2.40 6.22 2.76
N GLN A 168 1.08 6.26 2.94
CA GLN A 168 0.14 5.42 2.21
C GLN A 168 -0.10 5.88 0.76
N THR A 169 0.03 7.19 0.50
CA THR A 169 -0.16 7.78 -0.83
C THR A 169 1.12 7.89 -1.64
N SER A 170 2.27 8.08 -0.97
CA SER A 170 3.57 8.41 -1.59
C SER A 170 3.55 9.67 -2.46
N LEU A 171 2.57 10.56 -2.27
CA LEU A 171 2.41 11.83 -2.99
C LEU A 171 2.12 12.96 -1.98
N PRO A 172 3.09 13.33 -1.14
CA PRO A 172 2.87 14.24 -0.01
C PRO A 172 2.51 15.68 -0.41
N ASP A 173 2.68 16.04 -1.68
CA ASP A 173 2.41 17.37 -2.24
C ASP A 173 1.08 17.48 -2.99
N GLN A 174 0.25 16.42 -2.98
CA GLN A 174 -1.00 16.35 -3.76
C GLN A 174 -2.21 16.07 -2.87
N PRO A 175 -3.43 16.45 -3.30
CA PRO A 175 -4.65 16.01 -2.65
C PRO A 175 -4.75 14.49 -2.59
N VAL A 176 -5.17 13.98 -1.43
CA VAL A 176 -5.32 12.56 -1.15
C VAL A 176 -6.45 11.99 -2.01
N ARG A 177 -6.11 11.12 -2.95
CA ARG A 177 -7.09 10.45 -3.83
C ARG A 177 -6.93 8.94 -3.88
N THR A 178 -5.69 8.47 -3.92
CA THR A 178 -5.36 7.04 -4.01
C THR A 178 -4.11 6.71 -3.22
N GLY A 179 -4.04 5.49 -2.70
CA GLY A 179 -2.83 4.92 -2.14
C GLY A 179 -1.96 4.28 -3.20
N TRP A 180 -0.67 4.14 -2.92
CA TRP A 180 0.24 3.49 -3.86
C TRP A 180 -0.07 2.00 -4.04
N GLY A 181 -0.56 1.31 -3.00
CA GLY A 181 -1.01 -0.09 -3.10
C GLY A 181 -2.22 -0.25 -4.00
N GLY A 182 -3.20 0.66 -3.89
CA GLY A 182 -4.36 0.71 -4.78
C GLY A 182 -3.97 0.99 -6.23
N ARG A 183 -3.02 1.89 -6.49
CA ARG A 183 -2.48 2.12 -7.83
C ARG A 183 -1.74 0.91 -8.39
N VAL A 184 -1.04 0.15 -7.55
CA VAL A 184 -0.43 -1.13 -7.96
C VAL A 184 -1.52 -2.14 -8.30
N ALA A 185 -2.59 -2.22 -7.52
CA ALA A 185 -3.73 -3.09 -7.82
C ALA A 185 -4.40 -2.72 -9.15
N ASP A 186 -4.64 -1.43 -9.42
CA ASP A 186 -5.17 -0.96 -10.70
C ASP A 186 -4.30 -1.38 -11.90
N LEU A 187 -2.98 -1.48 -11.72
CA LEU A 187 -2.07 -1.91 -12.79
C LEU A 187 -2.00 -3.43 -12.97
N LEU A 188 -2.27 -4.20 -11.92
CA LEU A 188 -2.01 -5.64 -11.88
C LEU A 188 -3.27 -6.52 -11.84
N HIS A 189 -4.46 -5.95 -11.61
CA HIS A 189 -5.67 -6.75 -11.39
C HIS A 189 -6.04 -7.65 -12.57
N THR A 190 -5.68 -7.26 -13.79
CA THR A 190 -5.94 -8.05 -15.01
C THR A 190 -5.19 -9.39 -15.01
N LEU A 191 -4.12 -9.52 -14.21
CA LEU A 191 -3.40 -10.78 -14.04
C LEU A 191 -4.20 -11.83 -13.26
N ASN A 192 -5.26 -11.42 -12.54
CA ASN A 192 -6.20 -12.33 -11.89
C ASN A 192 -7.33 -12.80 -12.82
N GLY A 193 -7.29 -12.43 -14.10
CA GLY A 193 -8.27 -12.87 -15.11
C GLY A 193 -9.69 -12.46 -14.73
N THR A 194 -10.57 -13.44 -14.55
CA THR A 194 -11.99 -13.26 -14.22
C THR A 194 -12.29 -13.42 -12.73
N SER A 195 -11.29 -13.34 -11.84
CA SER A 195 -11.53 -13.40 -10.40
C SER A 195 -12.46 -12.28 -9.96
N GLU A 196 -13.54 -12.63 -9.27
CA GLU A 196 -14.55 -11.69 -8.76
C GLU A 196 -14.19 -11.14 -7.36
N VAL A 197 -13.19 -11.75 -6.73
CA VAL A 197 -12.69 -11.33 -5.42
C VAL A 197 -11.63 -10.25 -5.58
N SER A 198 -11.73 -9.19 -4.79
CA SER A 198 -10.75 -8.11 -4.84
C SER A 198 -9.35 -8.64 -4.51
N MET A 199 -8.38 -8.26 -5.33
CA MET A 199 -6.98 -8.54 -5.02
C MET A 199 -6.49 -7.77 -3.79
N SER A 200 -7.12 -6.65 -3.45
CA SER A 200 -6.78 -5.88 -2.25
C SER A 200 -7.68 -6.29 -1.08
N MET A 201 -7.09 -6.84 -0.03
CA MET A 201 -7.82 -7.26 1.18
C MET A 201 -7.26 -6.59 2.42
N SER A 202 -8.14 -6.15 3.33
CA SER A 202 -7.76 -5.52 4.61
C SER A 202 -8.38 -6.27 5.79
N LEU A 203 -7.56 -6.57 6.79
CA LEU A 203 -7.99 -7.15 8.07
C LEU A 203 -8.06 -6.11 9.21
N ALA A 204 -7.69 -4.87 8.91
CA ALA A 204 -7.56 -3.78 9.88
C ALA A 204 -8.27 -2.51 9.39
N GLY A 205 -9.52 -2.67 8.92
CA GLY A 205 -10.39 -1.56 8.53
C GLY A 205 -10.00 -0.85 7.24
N ASN A 206 -10.51 0.36 7.07
CA ASN A 206 -10.24 1.19 5.90
C ASN A 206 -8.88 1.86 5.98
N ASN A 207 -8.13 1.83 4.88
CA ASN A 207 -6.85 2.52 4.77
C ASN A 207 -6.74 3.20 3.40
N THR A 208 -5.97 4.29 3.33
CA THR A 208 -5.74 5.00 2.06
C THR A 208 -4.83 4.17 1.15
N TYR A 209 -3.93 3.36 1.72
CA TYR A 209 -2.93 2.58 1.00
C TYR A 209 -3.52 1.71 -0.11
N GLN A 210 -4.66 1.05 0.14
CA GLN A 210 -5.33 0.15 -0.81
C GLN A 210 -6.40 0.82 -1.68
N VAL A 211 -6.60 2.14 -1.58
CA VAL A 211 -7.57 2.87 -2.41
C VAL A 211 -7.00 3.07 -3.81
N GLY A 212 -7.53 2.36 -4.80
CA GLY A 212 -7.28 2.56 -6.23
C GLY A 212 -8.38 3.40 -6.91
N GLN A 213 -8.21 3.63 -8.21
CA GLN A 213 -9.23 4.21 -9.09
C GLN A 213 -10.28 3.18 -9.49
N ALA A 214 -9.86 1.94 -9.77
CA ALA A 214 -10.74 0.86 -10.22
C ALA A 214 -10.90 -0.23 -9.15
N ILE A 215 -9.80 -0.54 -8.45
CA ILE A 215 -9.79 -1.56 -7.40
C ILE A 215 -9.94 -0.91 -6.03
N THR A 216 -10.89 -1.43 -5.26
CA THR A 216 -11.08 -1.08 -3.84
C THR A 216 -10.81 -2.28 -2.96
N GLN A 217 -10.32 -2.02 -1.75
CA GLN A 217 -10.13 -3.07 -0.76
C GLN A 217 -11.43 -3.79 -0.39
N TYR A 218 -11.31 -5.08 -0.11
CA TYR A 218 -12.33 -5.88 0.55
C TYR A 218 -11.97 -6.08 2.02
N GLN A 219 -12.93 -5.86 2.92
CA GLN A 219 -12.71 -5.90 4.37
C GLN A 219 -13.01 -7.29 4.94
N LEU A 220 -12.13 -7.72 5.82
CA LEU A 220 -12.18 -9.01 6.51
C LEU A 220 -11.96 -8.78 8.00
N SER A 221 -12.41 -9.75 8.80
CA SER A 221 -12.02 -9.89 10.19
C SER A 221 -11.03 -11.04 10.34
N PRO A 222 -10.34 -11.14 11.50
CA PRO A 222 -9.54 -12.31 11.82
C PRO A 222 -10.30 -13.65 11.82
N ASP A 223 -11.64 -13.60 11.82
CA ASP A 223 -12.53 -14.76 11.81
C ASP A 223 -13.07 -15.10 10.42
N GLY A 224 -13.06 -14.15 9.46
CA GLY A 224 -13.37 -14.43 8.07
C GLY A 224 -13.91 -13.21 7.32
N ALA A 225 -14.66 -13.47 6.26
CA ALA A 225 -15.43 -12.43 5.58
C ALA A 225 -16.49 -11.84 6.52
N ILE A 226 -16.71 -10.53 6.40
CA ILE A 226 -17.73 -9.83 7.19
C ILE A 226 -19.00 -9.78 6.33
N GLY A 227 -19.86 -10.78 6.56
CA GLY A 227 -21.13 -10.95 5.86
C GLY A 227 -22.36 -10.57 6.67
N LEU A 228 -23.52 -10.65 6.02
CA LEU A 228 -24.81 -10.65 6.69
C LEU A 228 -25.15 -12.08 7.10
N GLY A 229 -24.86 -12.47 8.35
CA GLY A 229 -25.07 -13.86 8.80
C GLY A 229 -26.52 -14.38 8.75
N TRP A 230 -27.50 -13.49 8.54
CA TRP A 230 -28.92 -13.81 8.34
C TRP A 230 -29.35 -13.80 6.87
N TYR A 231 -28.46 -13.42 5.94
CA TYR A 231 -28.78 -13.29 4.53
C TYR A 231 -28.58 -14.62 3.81
N TYR A 232 -29.64 -15.08 3.13
CA TYR A 232 -29.62 -16.29 2.34
C TYR A 232 -29.78 -15.96 0.85
N ASP A 233 -28.79 -16.33 0.05
CA ASP A 233 -28.74 -16.07 -1.40
C ASP A 233 -29.41 -17.19 -2.24
N GLY A 234 -29.95 -18.22 -1.58
CA GLY A 234 -30.52 -19.41 -2.20
C GLY A 234 -32.03 -19.59 -1.95
N ASN A 235 -32.48 -20.86 -2.01
CA ASN A 235 -33.89 -21.28 -2.04
C ASN A 235 -34.70 -21.08 -0.75
N GLU A 236 -34.21 -20.32 0.23
CA GLU A 236 -35.02 -19.91 1.38
C GLU A 236 -35.85 -18.67 1.01
N TRP A 237 -36.72 -18.87 0.00
CA TRP A 237 -37.58 -17.86 -0.62
C TRP A 237 -38.54 -17.16 0.35
N ASN A 238 -38.62 -17.60 1.61
CA ASN A 238 -39.50 -17.08 2.64
C ASN A 238 -38.82 -16.31 3.76
N HIS A 239 -37.51 -16.01 3.70
CA HIS A 239 -36.88 -15.12 4.68
C HIS A 239 -37.09 -13.65 4.30
N PRO A 240 -38.04 -12.91 4.93
CA PRO A 240 -38.45 -11.59 4.44
C PRO A 240 -37.30 -10.55 4.38
N PRO A 241 -36.35 -10.51 5.33
CA PRO A 241 -35.19 -9.62 5.23
C PRO A 241 -34.34 -9.88 3.99
N SER A 242 -34.09 -11.14 3.61
CA SER A 242 -33.29 -11.47 2.42
C SER A 242 -34.01 -11.10 1.13
N ILE A 243 -35.34 -11.25 1.08
CA ILE A 243 -36.16 -10.78 -0.05
C ILE A 243 -36.05 -9.26 -0.19
N ALA A 244 -36.20 -8.52 0.90
CA ALA A 244 -36.11 -7.07 0.89
C ALA A 244 -34.75 -6.57 0.41
N VAL A 245 -33.65 -7.20 0.86
CA VAL A 245 -32.29 -6.89 0.37
C VAL A 245 -32.18 -7.16 -1.12
N ARG A 246 -32.62 -8.33 -1.61
CA ARG A 246 -32.58 -8.66 -3.04
C ARG A 246 -33.39 -7.67 -3.89
N GLN A 247 -34.57 -7.27 -3.41
CA GLN A 247 -35.40 -6.26 -4.09
C GLN A 247 -34.72 -4.90 -4.12
N LEU A 248 -34.12 -4.47 -3.00
CA LEU A 248 -33.36 -3.22 -2.93
C LEU A 248 -32.17 -3.23 -3.91
N MET A 249 -31.51 -4.39 -4.07
CA MET A 249 -30.38 -4.54 -4.99
C MET A 249 -30.82 -4.68 -6.46
N ALA A 250 -31.99 -5.24 -6.73
CA ALA A 250 -32.54 -5.34 -8.09
C ALA A 250 -33.09 -4.01 -8.63
N GLN A 251 -33.34 -3.03 -7.75
CA GLN A 251 -33.91 -1.75 -8.13
C GLN A 251 -32.92 -0.87 -8.90
N SER A 252 -33.45 -0.14 -9.89
CA SER A 252 -32.75 0.95 -10.56
C SER A 252 -32.99 2.26 -9.81
N TYR A 253 -31.91 3.00 -9.53
CA TYR A 253 -31.96 4.28 -8.82
C TYR A 253 -31.49 5.41 -9.73
N GLY A 254 -32.22 6.52 -9.74
CA GLY A 254 -31.83 7.71 -10.52
C GLY A 254 -30.66 8.49 -9.91
N ASN A 255 -30.39 8.32 -8.61
CA ASN A 255 -29.30 9.01 -7.91
C ASN A 255 -27.98 8.22 -7.98
N LEU A 256 -26.88 8.91 -8.30
CA LEU A 256 -25.55 8.30 -8.42
C LEU A 256 -25.02 7.72 -7.10
N PHE A 257 -25.31 8.34 -5.96
CA PHE A 257 -24.92 7.81 -4.64
C PHE A 257 -25.70 6.54 -4.29
N GLN A 258 -27.00 6.49 -4.59
CA GLN A 258 -27.80 5.28 -4.40
C GLN A 258 -27.30 4.14 -5.28
N THR A 259 -26.99 4.43 -6.55
CA THR A 259 -26.39 3.47 -7.48
C THR A 259 -25.03 2.97 -6.99
N GLY A 260 -24.16 3.88 -6.53
CA GLY A 260 -22.85 3.54 -5.98
C GLY A 260 -22.93 2.70 -4.71
N TYR A 261 -23.85 3.04 -3.80
CA TYR A 261 -24.12 2.27 -2.59
C TYR A 261 -24.58 0.85 -2.94
N ARG A 262 -25.61 0.73 -3.80
CA ARG A 262 -26.12 -0.56 -4.27
C ARG A 262 -25.02 -1.42 -4.89
N ASN A 263 -24.23 -0.85 -5.81
CA ASN A 263 -23.14 -1.58 -6.46
C ASN A 263 -22.07 -2.04 -5.47
N THR A 264 -21.73 -1.19 -4.49
CA THR A 264 -20.75 -1.54 -3.44
C THR A 264 -21.29 -2.64 -2.53
N PHE A 265 -22.56 -2.56 -2.15
CA PHE A 265 -23.23 -3.52 -1.29
C PHE A 265 -23.38 -4.89 -1.98
N GLN A 266 -23.84 -4.91 -3.24
CA GLN A 266 -23.93 -6.13 -4.04
C GLN A 266 -22.57 -6.82 -4.16
N ARG A 267 -21.52 -6.06 -4.52
CA ARG A 267 -20.16 -6.59 -4.60
C ARG A 267 -19.67 -7.15 -3.27
N ALA A 268 -20.05 -6.55 -2.14
CA ALA A 268 -19.68 -7.05 -0.82
C ALA A 268 -20.36 -8.40 -0.51
N LEU A 269 -21.64 -8.57 -0.87
CA LEU A 269 -22.36 -9.84 -0.74
C LEU A 269 -21.74 -10.93 -1.63
N ASP A 270 -21.44 -10.60 -2.89
CA ASP A 270 -20.86 -11.56 -3.84
C ASP A 270 -19.48 -12.03 -3.35
N GLN A 271 -18.63 -11.09 -2.88
CA GLN A 271 -17.30 -11.42 -2.35
C GLN A 271 -17.37 -12.19 -1.04
N ASP A 272 -18.30 -11.87 -0.14
CA ASP A 272 -18.52 -12.63 1.09
C ASP A 272 -18.89 -14.09 0.77
N ARG A 273 -19.85 -14.30 -0.12
CA ARG A 273 -20.28 -15.64 -0.54
C ARG A 273 -19.10 -16.46 -1.07
N LEU A 274 -18.34 -15.91 -2.02
CA LEU A 274 -17.21 -16.60 -2.65
C LEU A 274 -16.09 -16.88 -1.64
N LEU A 275 -15.72 -15.89 -0.83
CA LEU A 275 -14.61 -16.03 0.10
C LEU A 275 -14.96 -16.93 1.28
N SER A 276 -16.16 -16.81 1.85
CA SER A 276 -16.64 -17.68 2.94
C SER A 276 -16.70 -19.14 2.50
N ALA A 277 -17.22 -19.41 1.30
CA ALA A 277 -17.23 -20.76 0.73
C ALA A 277 -15.80 -21.32 0.56
N ALA A 278 -14.88 -20.52 0.02
CA ALA A 278 -13.49 -20.94 -0.14
C ALA A 278 -12.76 -21.14 1.20
N LEU A 279 -12.98 -20.27 2.19
CA LEU A 279 -12.36 -20.36 3.52
C LEU A 279 -12.84 -21.58 4.32
N ASN A 280 -14.09 -22.02 4.10
CA ASN A 280 -14.62 -23.25 4.69
C ASN A 280 -13.94 -24.51 4.13
N GLY A 281 -13.50 -24.47 2.88
CA GLY A 281 -12.71 -25.52 2.24
C GLY A 281 -11.19 -25.38 2.47
N ALA A 282 -10.73 -24.37 3.22
CA ALA A 282 -9.31 -24.12 3.40
C ALA A 282 -8.62 -25.25 4.18
N PRO A 283 -7.40 -25.69 3.77
CA PRO A 283 -6.65 -26.66 4.54
C PRO A 283 -6.30 -26.12 5.93
N ALA A 284 -6.27 -27.02 6.92
CA ALA A 284 -5.83 -26.67 8.26
C ALA A 284 -4.36 -26.25 8.26
N LEU A 285 -4.07 -25.09 8.87
CA LEU A 285 -2.70 -24.60 9.02
C LEU A 285 -2.00 -25.38 10.13
N THR A 286 -0.79 -25.86 9.86
CA THR A 286 0.06 -26.52 10.88
C THR A 286 0.87 -25.53 11.70
N THR A 287 1.11 -24.32 11.17
CA THR A 287 1.81 -23.25 11.88
C THR A 287 0.95 -22.73 13.03
N VAL A 288 1.53 -22.67 14.22
CA VAL A 288 0.89 -22.08 15.40
C VAL A 288 1.06 -20.56 15.36
N PHE A 289 -0.06 -19.85 15.39
CA PHE A 289 -0.08 -18.39 15.51
C PHE A 289 -0.42 -18.03 16.97
N PRO A 290 0.25 -17.02 17.57
CA PRO A 290 -0.06 -16.59 18.92
C PRO A 290 -1.46 -15.98 18.98
N ASP A 291 -2.18 -16.20 20.09
CA ASP A 291 -3.51 -15.63 20.32
C ASP A 291 -3.42 -14.14 20.73
N THR A 292 -3.06 -13.33 19.73
CA THR A 292 -2.94 -11.87 19.80
C THR A 292 -3.71 -11.29 18.63
N ASP A 293 -4.01 -9.99 18.66
CA ASP A 293 -4.70 -9.33 17.54
C ASP A 293 -3.96 -9.54 16.19
N LEU A 294 -2.67 -9.19 16.15
CA LEU A 294 -1.83 -9.41 14.97
C LEU A 294 -1.67 -10.90 14.61
N GLY A 295 -1.53 -11.78 15.61
CA GLY A 295 -1.40 -13.22 15.37
C GLY A 295 -2.64 -13.82 14.71
N ARG A 296 -3.84 -13.43 15.15
CA ARG A 296 -5.10 -13.85 14.52
C ARG A 296 -5.26 -13.27 13.10
N GLN A 297 -4.85 -12.01 12.87
CA GLN A 297 -4.83 -11.43 11.53
C GLN A 297 -3.86 -12.18 10.60
N LEU A 298 -2.63 -12.46 11.03
CA LEU A 298 -1.65 -13.22 10.25
C LEU A 298 -2.11 -14.66 9.95
N ARG A 299 -2.81 -15.29 10.89
CA ARG A 299 -3.45 -16.60 10.67
C ARG A 299 -4.49 -16.50 9.54
N MET A 300 -5.33 -15.48 9.55
CA MET A 300 -6.32 -15.26 8.49
C MET A 300 -5.65 -14.98 7.14
N ILE A 301 -4.60 -14.15 7.10
CA ILE A 301 -3.80 -13.91 5.89
C ILE A 301 -3.27 -15.23 5.33
N ALA A 302 -2.70 -16.09 6.16
CA ALA A 302 -2.20 -17.39 5.73
C ALA A 302 -3.32 -18.31 5.18
N ARG A 303 -4.52 -18.29 5.79
CA ARG A 303 -5.70 -19.01 5.27
C ARG A 303 -6.16 -18.48 3.92
N ILE A 304 -6.16 -17.17 3.72
CA ILE A 304 -6.54 -16.55 2.45
C ILE A 304 -5.54 -16.93 1.35
N ILE A 305 -4.24 -16.87 1.64
CA ILE A 305 -3.18 -17.27 0.71
C ILE A 305 -3.27 -18.76 0.35
N SER A 306 -3.71 -19.62 1.28
CA SER A 306 -3.84 -21.05 1.01
C SER A 306 -4.97 -21.38 0.03
N ILE A 307 -6.02 -20.56 -0.04
CA ILE A 307 -7.16 -20.72 -0.96
C ILE A 307 -7.05 -19.90 -2.25
N ARG A 308 -5.91 -19.24 -2.50
CA ARG A 308 -5.69 -18.37 -3.67
C ARG A 308 -6.07 -19.02 -5.01
N GLU A 309 -5.83 -20.33 -5.17
CA GLU A 309 -6.12 -21.07 -6.40
C GLU A 309 -7.62 -21.23 -6.62
N THR A 310 -8.37 -21.54 -5.55
CA THR A 310 -9.84 -21.56 -5.54
C THR A 310 -10.43 -20.20 -5.89
N LEU A 311 -9.79 -19.12 -5.44
CA LEU A 311 -10.21 -17.74 -5.73
C LEU A 311 -9.74 -17.22 -7.10
N GLY A 312 -8.92 -17.99 -7.83
CA GLY A 312 -8.31 -17.54 -9.08
C GLY A 312 -7.32 -16.37 -8.92
N LEU A 313 -6.77 -16.15 -7.72
CA LEU A 313 -5.84 -15.06 -7.42
C LEU A 313 -4.40 -15.45 -7.76
N ARG A 314 -3.78 -14.70 -8.68
CA ARG A 314 -2.34 -14.76 -9.01
C ARG A 314 -1.56 -13.61 -8.37
N ARG A 315 -2.23 -12.49 -8.11
CA ARG A 315 -1.73 -11.29 -7.43
C ARG A 315 -2.66 -10.92 -6.28
N GLN A 316 -2.07 -10.59 -5.14
CA GLN A 316 -2.78 -10.27 -3.91
C GLN A 316 -2.01 -9.27 -3.06
#